data_AF-A0AA44WQS2-F1
#
_entry.id   AF-A0AA44WQS2-F1
#
_cell.length_a   1.000
_cell.length_b   1.000
_cell.length_c   1.000
_cell.angle_alpha   90.00
_cell.angle_beta   90.00
_cell.angle_gamma   90.00
#
_symmetry.space_group_name_H-M   'P 1'
#
loop_
_entity.id
_entity.type
_entity.pdbx_description
1 polymer ?
#
loop_
_entity_poly.entity_id
_entity_poly.type
_entity_poly.pdbx_seq_one_letter_code
_entity_poly.pdbx_strand_id
1 'polypeptide(L)'
;MSLYGVASHHNHVDVGRIREGTDVRTTIMLRNIPNKVDQAMLKRIVDDSSWGKYDFMYLRIDFANDCNVGYAFINFVDPLDIIDFVNARGNQRWNCFKSDKVAEISYATIQGKDCLVQKFRNSSVMLEAAHYRPKLFYTSNGPVPELAGQEEPFPQPDNQSKMKRSCENAEHVGLFTPNAGQHFRDEQRRRRSQYDRGTRLAALEEHEFETANESYMHYSR
;
A
#
# COMPACT_ATOMS: atom_id res chain seq x y z
N MET A 1 -26.72 -32.56 14.84
CA MET A 1 -26.55 -31.11 14.64
C MET A 1 -25.07 -30.81 14.64
N SER A 2 -24.48 -30.63 13.45
CA SER A 2 -23.04 -30.37 13.31
C SER A 2 -22.77 -28.89 13.59
N LEU A 3 -22.14 -28.60 14.72
CA LEU A 3 -21.54 -27.30 15.02
C LEU A 3 -20.20 -27.23 14.28
N TYR A 4 -20.24 -26.93 12.97
CA TYR A 4 -19.07 -26.44 12.28
C TYR A 4 -18.78 -25.02 12.78
N GLY A 5 -17.91 -24.93 13.79
CA GLY A 5 -17.28 -23.67 14.16
C GLY A 5 -16.51 -23.16 12.94
N VAL A 6 -17.06 -22.15 12.26
CA VAL A 6 -16.32 -21.39 11.27
C VAL A 6 -15.12 -20.81 12.01
N ALA A 7 -13.92 -21.23 11.65
CA ALA A 7 -12.69 -20.64 12.17
C ALA A 7 -12.77 -19.13 11.91
N SER A 8 -13.03 -18.36 12.96
CA SER A 8 -13.05 -16.92 12.88
C SER A 8 -11.64 -16.50 12.49
N HIS A 9 -11.45 -16.10 11.23
CA HIS A 9 -10.22 -15.47 10.82
C HIS A 9 -10.02 -14.27 11.74
N HIS A 10 -8.97 -14.27 12.56
CA HIS A 10 -8.69 -13.26 13.61
C HIS A 10 -8.77 -11.81 13.11
N ASN A 11 -8.54 -11.61 11.81
CA ASN A 11 -8.56 -10.30 11.15
C ASN A 11 -9.89 -9.98 10.43
N HIS A 12 -10.91 -10.83 10.53
CA HIS A 12 -12.21 -10.54 9.92
C HIS A 12 -12.86 -9.32 10.57
N VAL A 13 -13.47 -8.46 9.73
CA VAL A 13 -14.21 -7.28 10.18
C VAL A 13 -15.66 -7.69 10.42
N ASP A 14 -16.06 -7.77 11.68
CA ASP A 14 -17.42 -8.07 12.10
C ASP A 14 -18.15 -6.76 12.46
N VAL A 15 -19.05 -6.34 11.58
CA VAL A 15 -19.83 -5.10 11.76
C VAL A 15 -20.70 -5.12 13.03
N GLY A 16 -21.16 -6.30 13.47
CA GLY A 16 -21.92 -6.42 14.72
C GLY A 16 -21.07 -6.05 15.92
N ARG A 17 -19.85 -6.58 15.99
CA ARG A 17 -18.90 -6.29 17.07
C ARG A 17 -18.47 -4.82 17.13
N ILE A 18 -18.34 -4.18 15.97
CA ILE A 18 -18.05 -2.73 15.91
C ILE A 18 -19.24 -1.95 16.49
N ARG A 19 -20.49 -2.24 16.09
CA ARG A 19 -21.69 -1.54 16.59
C ARG A 19 -21.89 -1.71 18.09
N GLU A 20 -21.54 -2.87 18.62
CA GLU A 20 -21.60 -3.18 20.06
C GLU A 20 -20.42 -2.59 20.84
N GLY A 21 -19.42 -2.00 20.16
CA GLY A 21 -18.22 -1.44 20.79
C GLY A 21 -17.24 -2.49 21.32
N THR A 22 -17.38 -3.76 20.95
CA THR A 22 -16.49 -4.84 21.38
C THR A 22 -15.26 -5.00 20.48
N ASP A 23 -15.32 -4.46 19.25
CA ASP A 23 -14.16 -4.33 18.36
C ASP A 23 -13.86 -2.85 18.09
N VAL A 24 -12.73 -2.39 18.63
CA VAL A 24 -12.30 -0.98 18.61
C VAL A 24 -11.15 -0.74 17.62
N ARG A 25 -10.83 -1.72 16.77
CA ARG A 25 -9.78 -1.62 15.77
C ARG A 25 -10.18 -0.66 14.66
N THR A 26 -9.23 0.17 14.22
CA THR A 26 -9.46 1.29 13.29
C THR A 26 -8.76 1.14 11.95
N THR A 27 -7.76 0.26 11.86
CA THR A 27 -6.97 0.07 10.63
C THR A 27 -7.43 -1.15 9.86
N ILE A 28 -7.79 -0.95 8.60
CA ILE A 28 -8.12 -2.03 7.67
C ILE A 28 -7.03 -2.23 6.62
N MET A 29 -6.99 -3.45 6.08
CA MET A 29 -6.32 -3.81 4.84
C MET A 29 -7.40 -4.03 3.77
N LEU A 30 -7.41 -3.15 2.77
CA LEU A 30 -8.25 -3.28 1.58
C LEU A 30 -7.50 -4.09 0.53
N ARG A 31 -8.08 -5.20 0.07
CA ARG A 31 -7.47 -6.17 -0.86
C ARG A 31 -8.21 -6.24 -2.19
N ASN A 32 -7.58 -6.95 -3.12
CA ASN A 32 -8.03 -7.19 -4.49
C ASN A 32 -8.19 -5.91 -5.30
N ILE A 33 -7.36 -4.90 -5.03
CA ILE A 33 -7.35 -3.64 -5.80
C ILE A 33 -6.88 -3.94 -7.24
N PRO A 34 -7.55 -3.43 -8.29
CA PRO A 34 -7.06 -3.50 -9.66
C PRO A 34 -5.72 -2.81 -9.80
N ASN A 35 -4.74 -3.43 -10.46
CA ASN A 35 -3.34 -2.97 -10.47
C ASN A 35 -3.14 -1.56 -11.07
N LYS A 36 -4.07 -1.10 -11.92
CA LYS A 36 -4.06 0.23 -12.53
C LYS A 36 -4.66 1.33 -11.64
N VAL A 37 -5.16 0.97 -10.46
CA VAL A 37 -5.58 1.96 -9.47
C VAL A 37 -4.34 2.63 -8.92
N ASP A 38 -4.23 3.95 -9.12
CA ASP A 38 -3.23 4.77 -8.47
C ASP A 38 -3.72 5.30 -7.12
N GLN A 39 -2.84 5.99 -6.40
CA GLN A 39 -3.14 6.53 -5.08
C GLN A 39 -4.25 7.57 -5.12
N ALA A 40 -4.30 8.42 -6.14
CA ALA A 40 -5.28 9.49 -6.25
C ALA A 40 -6.70 8.93 -6.51
N MET A 41 -6.80 7.92 -7.37
CA MET A 41 -8.05 7.25 -7.66
C MET A 41 -8.52 6.40 -6.48
N LEU A 42 -7.62 5.72 -5.77
CA LEU A 42 -7.98 5.06 -4.51
C LEU A 42 -8.55 6.08 -3.51
N LYS A 43 -7.90 7.25 -3.37
CA LYS A 43 -8.39 8.31 -2.48
C LYS A 43 -9.83 8.69 -2.81
N ARG A 44 -10.13 8.95 -4.09
CA ARG A 44 -11.50 9.28 -4.55
C ARG A 44 -12.51 8.18 -4.18
N ILE A 45 -12.14 6.92 -4.38
CA ILE A 45 -12.99 5.77 -4.05
C ILE A 45 -13.28 5.67 -2.54
N VAL A 46 -12.31 6.03 -1.70
CA VAL A 46 -12.50 6.08 -0.24
C VAL A 46 -13.33 7.29 0.17
N ASP A 47 -13.10 8.44 -0.45
CA ASP A 47 -13.82 9.68 -0.17
C ASP A 47 -15.34 9.53 -0.42
N ASP A 48 -15.76 8.72 -1.40
CA ASP A 48 -17.18 8.47 -1.72
C ASP A 48 -18.05 8.08 -0.51
N SER A 49 -17.50 7.32 0.45
CA SER A 49 -18.21 6.89 1.66
C SER A 49 -17.59 7.42 2.95
N SER A 50 -16.37 7.94 2.87
CA SER A 50 -15.52 8.13 4.05
C SER A 50 -14.70 9.42 4.03
N TRP A 51 -15.09 10.41 3.21
CA TRP A 51 -14.43 11.71 3.20
C TRP A 51 -14.31 12.30 4.61
N GLY A 52 -13.10 12.71 5.00
CA GLY A 52 -12.82 13.30 6.31
C GLY A 52 -12.84 12.34 7.52
N LYS A 53 -13.10 11.05 7.31
CA LYS A 53 -13.26 10.03 8.37
C LYS A 53 -12.03 9.14 8.60
N TYR A 54 -11.00 9.29 7.77
CA TYR A 54 -9.76 8.52 7.84
C TYR A 54 -8.55 9.45 7.89
N ASP A 55 -7.49 9.03 8.59
CA ASP A 55 -6.31 9.85 8.88
C ASP A 55 -5.00 9.27 8.33
N PHE A 56 -5.06 8.08 7.73
CA PHE A 56 -3.92 7.42 7.08
C PHE A 56 -4.39 6.61 5.87
N MET A 57 -3.65 6.69 4.76
CA MET A 57 -3.79 5.78 3.62
C MET A 57 -2.43 5.42 3.02
N TYR A 58 -2.24 4.14 2.68
CA TYR A 58 -1.08 3.69 1.94
C TYR A 58 -1.43 2.60 0.94
N LEU A 59 -1.34 2.92 -0.36
CA LEU A 59 -1.42 1.95 -1.47
C LEU A 59 -0.02 1.44 -1.76
N ARG A 60 0.21 0.13 -1.64
CA ARG A 60 1.53 -0.44 -1.90
C ARG A 60 1.76 -0.58 -3.40
N ILE A 61 2.91 -0.08 -3.85
CA ILE A 61 3.34 -0.09 -5.25
C ILE A 61 4.46 -1.11 -5.45
N ASP A 62 4.42 -1.77 -6.61
CA ASP A 62 5.53 -2.48 -7.20
C ASP A 62 6.26 -1.53 -8.15
N PHE A 63 7.44 -1.07 -7.73
CA PHE A 63 8.23 -0.09 -8.46
C PHE A 63 8.81 -0.62 -9.77
N ALA A 64 8.99 -1.94 -9.89
CA ALA A 64 9.52 -2.54 -11.12
C ALA A 64 8.47 -2.53 -12.25
N ASN A 65 7.20 -2.72 -11.88
CA ASN A 65 6.09 -2.83 -12.83
C ASN A 65 5.21 -1.57 -12.89
N ASP A 66 5.57 -0.53 -12.13
CA ASP A 66 4.81 0.72 -11.97
C ASP A 66 3.30 0.50 -11.77
N CYS A 67 2.96 -0.42 -10.86
CA CYS A 67 1.57 -0.77 -10.60
C CYS A 67 1.37 -1.14 -9.13
N ASN A 68 0.15 -1.06 -8.62
CA ASN A 68 -0.08 -1.51 -7.25
C ASN A 68 -0.05 -3.04 -7.13
N VAL A 69 0.31 -3.54 -5.94
CA VAL A 69 0.37 -4.98 -5.64
C VAL A 69 -0.97 -5.58 -5.23
N GLY A 70 -2.06 -4.81 -5.33
CA GLY A 70 -3.43 -5.26 -5.10
C GLY A 70 -3.96 -5.04 -3.69
N TYR A 71 -3.28 -4.26 -2.84
CA TYR A 71 -3.81 -3.92 -1.52
C TYR A 71 -3.34 -2.55 -1.00
N ALA A 72 -4.11 -2.01 -0.06
CA ALA A 72 -3.83 -0.78 0.65
C ALA A 72 -4.15 -0.90 2.14
N PHE A 73 -3.57 0.00 2.95
CA PHE A 73 -3.93 0.19 4.35
C PHE A 73 -4.66 1.52 4.53
N ILE A 74 -5.70 1.53 5.33
CA ILE A 74 -6.49 2.72 5.66
C ILE A 74 -6.76 2.71 7.17
N ASN A 75 -6.47 3.82 7.85
CA ASN A 75 -6.84 3.99 9.25
C ASN A 75 -8.02 4.97 9.37
N PHE A 76 -9.11 4.51 9.97
CA PHE A 76 -10.25 5.35 10.32
C PHE A 76 -10.05 6.01 11.67
N VAL A 77 -10.69 7.15 11.91
CA VAL A 77 -10.65 7.80 13.24
C VAL A 77 -11.54 7.05 14.21
N ASP A 78 -12.77 6.73 13.77
CA ASP A 78 -13.76 5.99 14.54
C ASP A 78 -13.98 4.61 13.90
N PRO A 79 -13.96 3.51 14.67
CA PRO A 79 -14.33 2.18 14.18
C PRO A 79 -15.70 2.14 13.48
N LEU A 80 -16.66 2.96 13.90
CA LEU A 80 -18.00 3.03 13.28
C LEU A 80 -17.94 3.46 11.81
N ASP A 81 -16.97 4.29 11.42
CA ASP A 81 -16.81 4.73 10.03
C ASP A 81 -16.37 3.59 9.10
N ILE A 82 -15.79 2.51 9.65
CA ILE A 82 -15.48 1.29 8.89
C ILE A 82 -16.77 0.65 8.38
N ILE A 83 -17.87 0.75 9.14
CA ILE A 83 -19.15 0.13 8.77
C ILE A 83 -19.67 0.73 7.46
N ASP A 84 -19.65 2.05 7.35
CA ASP A 84 -20.07 2.76 6.14
C ASP A 84 -19.23 2.34 4.94
N PHE A 85 -17.91 2.26 5.13
CA PHE A 85 -16.98 1.81 4.09
C PHE A 85 -17.20 0.35 3.69
N VAL A 86 -17.43 -0.55 4.65
CA VAL A 86 -17.73 -1.97 4.40
C VAL A 86 -19.04 -2.11 3.63
N ASN A 87 -20.08 -1.35 3.97
CA ASN A 87 -21.35 -1.39 3.23
C ASN A 87 -21.20 -0.86 1.81
N ALA A 88 -20.43 0.22 1.62
CA ALA A 88 -20.22 0.84 0.31
C ALA A 88 -19.28 0.03 -0.59
N ARG A 89 -18.28 -0.65 -0.03
CA ARG A 89 -17.18 -1.25 -0.80
C ARG A 89 -16.98 -2.74 -0.56
N GLY A 90 -17.30 -3.25 0.61
CA GLY A 90 -17.12 -4.66 0.96
C GLY A 90 -17.91 -5.56 0.02
N ASN A 91 -17.24 -6.56 -0.55
CA ASN A 91 -17.81 -7.51 -1.51
C ASN A 91 -18.40 -6.86 -2.78
N GLN A 92 -18.04 -5.60 -3.07
CA GLN A 92 -18.42 -4.93 -4.31
C GLN A 92 -17.35 -5.12 -5.37
N ARG A 93 -17.77 -5.20 -6.64
CA ARG A 93 -16.85 -5.16 -7.78
C ARG A 93 -16.24 -3.78 -7.91
N TRP A 94 -14.98 -3.70 -8.34
CA TRP A 94 -14.31 -2.42 -8.56
C TRP A 94 -14.89 -1.63 -9.75
N ASN A 95 -15.54 -2.32 -10.70
CA ASN A 95 -16.22 -1.75 -11.88
C ASN A 95 -15.36 -0.78 -12.72
N CYS A 96 -14.03 -0.83 -12.58
CA CYS A 96 -13.06 -0.05 -13.34
C CYS A 96 -12.08 -0.99 -14.07
N PHE A 97 -11.54 -0.51 -15.20
CA PHE A 97 -10.56 -1.24 -16.03
C PHE A 97 -10.97 -2.66 -16.45
N LYS A 98 -12.27 -2.95 -16.61
CA LYS A 98 -12.78 -4.30 -16.92
C LYS A 98 -12.31 -5.37 -15.91
N SER A 99 -12.05 -4.97 -14.67
CA SER A 99 -11.62 -5.88 -13.62
C SER A 99 -12.82 -6.57 -12.97
N ASP A 100 -12.83 -7.90 -12.99
CA ASP A 100 -13.79 -8.73 -12.23
C ASP A 100 -13.44 -8.87 -10.74
N LYS A 101 -12.34 -8.25 -10.29
CA LYS A 101 -11.95 -8.28 -8.87
C LYS A 101 -13.07 -7.72 -7.98
N VAL A 102 -13.20 -8.33 -6.82
CA VAL A 102 -14.13 -7.95 -5.75
C VAL A 102 -13.33 -7.46 -4.57
N ALA A 103 -13.67 -6.28 -4.04
CA ALA A 103 -13.00 -5.68 -2.91
C ALA A 103 -13.20 -6.52 -1.63
N GLU A 104 -12.08 -6.82 -0.97
CA GLU A 104 -12.07 -7.56 0.31
C GLU A 104 -11.50 -6.67 1.41
N ILE A 105 -12.11 -6.73 2.59
CA ILE A 105 -11.71 -5.93 3.74
C ILE A 105 -11.39 -6.87 4.91
N SER A 106 -10.27 -6.64 5.58
CA SER A 106 -9.97 -7.22 6.89
C SER A 106 -9.25 -6.20 7.75
N TYR A 107 -9.13 -6.46 9.05
CA TYR A 107 -8.20 -5.71 9.88
C TYR A 107 -6.75 -5.90 9.43
N ALA A 108 -5.99 -4.81 9.54
CA ALA A 108 -4.54 -4.84 9.37
C ALA A 108 -3.85 -5.39 10.63
N THR A 109 -2.65 -5.94 10.48
CA THR A 109 -1.85 -6.38 11.63
C THR A 109 -1.38 -5.21 12.49
N ILE A 110 -1.04 -4.09 11.87
CA ILE A 110 -0.67 -2.84 12.57
C ILE A 110 -1.93 -2.01 12.70
N GLN A 111 -2.27 -1.63 13.93
CA GLN A 111 -3.46 -0.86 14.26
C GLN A 111 -3.10 0.54 14.78
N GLY A 112 -3.84 1.54 14.32
CA GLY A 112 -3.76 2.94 14.74
C GLY A 112 -2.74 3.78 13.95
N LYS A 113 -3.08 5.07 13.78
CA LYS A 113 -2.24 6.09 13.10
C LYS A 113 -0.82 6.14 13.66
N ASP A 114 -0.64 6.20 14.97
CA ASP A 114 0.69 6.33 15.60
C ASP A 114 1.60 5.14 15.27
N CYS A 115 1.07 3.92 15.35
CA CYS A 115 1.81 2.72 15.00
C CYS A 115 2.20 2.70 13.52
N LEU A 116 1.32 3.16 12.63
CA LEU A 116 1.59 3.27 11.20
C LEU A 116 2.65 4.35 10.92
N VAL A 117 2.57 5.51 11.56
CA VAL A 117 3.60 6.55 11.48
C VAL A 117 4.95 5.99 11.93
N GLN A 118 5.02 5.30 13.07
CA GLN A 118 6.26 4.69 13.55
C GLN A 118 6.80 3.58 12.64
N LYS A 119 5.90 2.88 11.95
CA LYS A 119 6.26 1.87 10.95
C LYS A 119 6.92 2.51 9.73
N PHE A 120 6.38 3.63 9.24
CA PHE A 120 6.76 4.19 7.94
C PHE A 120 7.72 5.38 8.00
N ARG A 121 7.73 6.20 9.07
CA ARG A 121 8.55 7.43 9.14
C ARG A 121 10.06 7.21 8.92
N ASN A 122 10.56 6.02 9.25
CA ASN A 122 11.95 5.61 9.07
C ASN A 122 12.11 4.53 7.98
N SER A 123 11.11 4.32 7.14
CA SER A 123 11.17 3.37 6.04
C SER A 123 11.68 4.08 4.79
N SER A 124 12.51 3.39 4.02
CA SER A 124 13.01 3.84 2.72
C SER A 124 11.90 4.20 1.73
N VAL A 125 10.67 3.69 1.91
CA VAL A 125 9.51 4.11 1.10
C VAL A 125 9.26 5.62 1.17
N MET A 126 9.64 6.28 2.27
CA MET A 126 9.51 7.73 2.42
C MET A 126 10.49 8.53 1.54
N LEU A 127 11.47 7.87 0.93
CA LEU A 127 12.42 8.47 -0.02
C LEU A 127 11.93 8.37 -1.47
N GLU A 128 10.94 7.52 -1.76
CA GLU A 128 10.39 7.30 -3.10
C GLU A 128 9.59 8.50 -3.62
N ALA A 129 9.06 8.48 -4.85
CA ALA A 129 8.22 9.58 -5.33
C ALA A 129 6.98 9.81 -4.45
N ALA A 130 6.54 11.07 -4.28
CA ALA A 130 5.51 11.45 -3.31
C ALA A 130 4.18 10.69 -3.46
N HIS A 131 3.78 10.37 -4.69
CA HIS A 131 2.56 9.60 -5.00
C HIS A 131 2.67 8.10 -4.69
N TYR A 132 3.84 7.60 -4.29
CA TYR A 132 4.06 6.23 -3.81
C TYR A 132 4.23 6.13 -2.29
N ARG A 133 4.24 7.26 -1.57
CA ARG A 133 4.45 7.29 -0.11
C ARG A 133 3.13 7.07 0.65
N PRO A 134 3.18 6.53 1.87
CA PRO A 134 2.08 6.65 2.83
C PRO A 134 1.68 8.11 3.06
N LYS A 135 0.38 8.36 3.21
CA LYS A 135 -0.17 9.70 3.41
C LYS A 135 -0.99 9.79 4.69
N LEU A 136 -0.87 10.94 5.35
CA LEU A 136 -1.73 11.34 6.46
C LEU A 136 -2.77 12.34 5.96
N PHE A 137 -3.90 12.41 6.65
CA PHE A 137 -4.99 13.32 6.29
C PHE A 137 -5.56 13.99 7.53
N TYR A 138 -5.93 15.26 7.38
CA TYR A 138 -6.77 15.94 8.35
C TYR A 138 -8.20 15.39 8.30
N THR A 139 -8.87 15.39 9.45
CA THR A 139 -10.18 14.75 9.63
C THR A 139 -11.22 15.76 10.09
N SER A 140 -12.49 15.49 9.81
CA SER A 140 -13.61 16.39 10.18
C SER A 140 -13.79 16.55 11.69
N ASN A 141 -13.33 15.56 12.46
CA ASN A 141 -13.39 15.55 13.92
C ASN A 141 -12.02 15.88 14.54
N GLY A 142 -11.05 16.28 13.71
CA GLY A 142 -9.69 16.63 14.14
C GLY A 142 -9.59 18.06 14.68
N PRO A 143 -8.38 18.49 15.07
CA PRO A 143 -8.13 19.82 15.63
C PRO A 143 -8.31 20.97 14.63
N VAL A 144 -8.24 20.69 13.32
CA VAL A 144 -8.34 21.66 12.22
C VAL A 144 -9.36 21.15 11.17
N PRO A 145 -10.66 21.10 11.51
CA PRO A 145 -11.68 20.47 10.67
C PRO A 145 -11.86 21.15 9.30
N GLU A 146 -11.49 22.42 9.15
CA GLU A 146 -11.49 23.15 7.88
C GLU A 146 -10.52 22.56 6.83
N LEU A 147 -9.53 21.78 7.27
CA LEU A 147 -8.60 21.08 6.39
C LEU A 147 -9.01 19.62 6.11
N ALA A 148 -10.18 19.17 6.60
CA ALA A 148 -10.62 17.78 6.47
C ALA A 148 -10.48 17.25 5.02
N GLY A 149 -9.92 16.04 4.90
CA GLY A 149 -9.65 15.38 3.63
C GLY A 149 -8.40 15.88 2.89
N GLN A 150 -7.78 16.98 3.31
CA GLN A 150 -6.49 17.46 2.81
C GLN A 150 -5.33 16.66 3.43
N GLU A 151 -4.20 16.61 2.73
CA GLU A 151 -3.01 15.88 3.15
C GLU A 151 -2.30 16.59 4.31
N GLU A 152 -2.03 15.84 5.37
CA GLU A 152 -1.22 16.28 6.51
C GLU A 152 0.25 15.90 6.26
N PRO A 153 1.22 16.77 6.60
CA PRO A 153 2.64 16.44 6.47
C PRO A 153 3.02 15.19 7.28
N PHE A 154 3.72 14.25 6.63
CA PHE A 154 4.23 13.07 7.33
C PHE A 154 5.38 13.46 8.28
N PRO A 155 5.40 12.98 9.54
CA PRO A 155 6.49 13.26 10.47
C PRO A 155 7.86 12.84 9.94
N GLN A 156 8.86 13.70 10.14
CA GLN A 156 10.23 13.45 9.70
C GLN A 156 10.82 12.18 10.35
N PRO A 157 11.82 11.53 9.74
CA PRO A 157 12.53 10.43 10.36
C PRO A 157 13.13 10.85 11.71
N ASP A 158 12.98 10.00 12.73
CA ASP A 158 13.57 10.22 14.07
C ASP A 158 14.75 9.27 14.35
N ASN A 159 15.00 8.30 13.47
CA ASN A 159 16.01 7.28 13.67
C ASN A 159 16.76 7.00 12.37
N GLN A 160 17.88 7.69 12.18
CA GLN A 160 18.72 7.58 10.99
C GLN A 160 19.29 6.16 10.80
N SER A 161 19.67 5.48 11.88
CA SER A 161 20.19 4.11 11.81
C SER A 161 19.13 3.12 11.31
N LYS A 162 17.86 3.29 11.73
CA LYS A 162 16.74 2.49 11.23
C LYS A 162 16.47 2.79 9.76
N MET A 163 16.53 4.06 9.35
CA MET A 163 16.39 4.46 7.95
C MET A 163 17.48 3.84 7.07
N LYS A 164 18.76 3.95 7.47
CA LYS A 164 19.89 3.38 6.74
C LYS A 164 19.72 1.87 6.50
N ARG A 165 19.38 1.13 7.56
CA ARG A 165 19.08 -0.32 7.44
C ARG A 165 17.88 -0.60 6.52
N SER A 166 16.87 0.28 6.51
CA SER A 166 15.73 0.13 5.60
C SER A 166 16.14 0.30 4.14
N CYS A 167 17.04 1.24 3.84
CA CYS A 167 17.58 1.42 2.49
C CYS A 167 18.40 0.20 2.06
N GLU A 168 19.35 -0.24 2.89
CA GLU A 168 20.18 -1.42 2.64
C GLU A 168 19.33 -2.68 2.41
N ASN A 169 18.29 -2.88 3.22
CA ASN A 169 17.36 -3.99 3.03
C ASN A 169 16.56 -3.88 1.72
N ALA A 170 16.16 -2.67 1.35
CA ALA A 170 15.40 -2.45 0.12
C ALA A 170 16.23 -2.71 -1.14
N GLU A 171 17.54 -2.43 -1.09
CA GLU A 171 18.48 -2.74 -2.18
C GLU A 171 18.67 -4.25 -2.36
N HIS A 172 18.71 -5.02 -1.27
CA HIS A 172 19.00 -6.46 -1.33
C HIS A 172 17.75 -7.35 -1.49
N VAL A 173 16.64 -7.01 -0.83
CA VAL A 173 15.44 -7.87 -0.71
C VAL A 173 14.19 -7.18 -1.28
N GLY A 174 14.29 -5.90 -1.66
CA GLY A 174 13.15 -5.06 -1.98
C GLY A 174 12.50 -4.46 -0.72
N LEU A 175 11.67 -3.43 -0.90
CA LEU A 175 11.02 -2.69 0.18
C LEU A 175 10.13 -3.55 1.11
N PHE A 176 9.74 -4.74 0.65
CA PHE A 176 8.87 -5.64 1.36
C PHE A 176 9.29 -7.08 1.09
N THR A 177 9.58 -7.83 2.15
CA THR A 177 9.92 -9.25 2.04
C THR A 177 8.77 -10.03 1.39
N PRO A 178 9.03 -10.89 0.39
CA PRO A 178 8.01 -11.73 -0.21
C PRO A 178 7.41 -12.67 0.83
N ASN A 179 6.09 -12.69 0.97
CA ASN A 179 5.43 -13.79 1.68
C ASN A 179 5.50 -15.06 0.80
N ALA A 180 5.58 -16.25 1.40
CA ALA A 180 5.66 -17.52 0.65
C ALA A 180 4.56 -17.70 -0.43
N GLY A 181 3.37 -17.10 -0.22
CA GLY A 181 2.28 -17.09 -1.22
C GLY A 181 2.45 -16.10 -2.39
N GLN A 182 3.33 -15.10 -2.26
CA GLN A 182 3.71 -14.20 -3.36
C GLN A 182 4.69 -14.88 -4.32
N HIS A 183 5.60 -15.74 -3.84
CA HIS A 183 6.52 -16.48 -4.70
C HIS A 183 5.82 -17.26 -5.82
N PHE A 184 4.71 -17.94 -5.53
CA PHE A 184 3.94 -18.66 -6.55
C PHE A 184 3.30 -17.74 -7.60
N ARG A 185 2.84 -16.54 -7.19
CA ARG A 185 2.23 -15.55 -8.09
C ARG A 185 3.31 -14.87 -8.95
N ASP A 186 4.48 -14.60 -8.38
CA ASP A 186 5.62 -14.01 -9.08
C ASP A 186 6.28 -15.03 -10.03
N GLU A 187 6.34 -16.32 -9.67
CA GLU A 187 6.77 -17.39 -10.58
C GLU A 187 5.80 -17.57 -11.76
N GLN A 188 4.49 -17.50 -11.54
CA GLN A 188 3.51 -17.51 -12.64
C GLN A 188 3.64 -16.29 -13.56
N ARG A 189 4.05 -15.12 -13.03
CA ARG A 189 4.36 -13.92 -13.83
C ARG A 189 5.68 -14.05 -14.59
N ARG A 190 6.74 -14.52 -13.93
CA ARG A 190 8.07 -14.77 -14.53
C ARG A 190 8.02 -15.77 -15.68
N ARG A 191 7.14 -16.78 -15.62
CA ARG A 191 6.98 -17.77 -16.70
C ARG A 191 6.39 -17.19 -18.00
N ARG A 192 5.86 -15.95 -18.01
CA ARG A 192 5.22 -15.34 -19.19
C ARG A 192 6.07 -14.30 -19.93
N SER A 193 7.22 -13.88 -19.41
CA SER A 193 8.08 -12.91 -20.11
C SER A 193 9.48 -13.49 -20.29
N GLN A 194 9.81 -13.85 -21.53
CA GLN A 194 11.13 -14.36 -21.91
C GLN A 194 12.20 -13.25 -22.01
N TYR A 195 11.85 -12.00 -21.70
CA TYR A 195 12.73 -10.83 -21.81
C TYR A 195 13.04 -10.14 -20.48
N ASP A 196 12.67 -10.74 -19.35
CA ASP A 196 12.68 -10.06 -18.05
C ASP A 196 13.95 -10.35 -17.21
N ARG A 197 15.13 -10.16 -17.80
CA ARG A 197 16.40 -10.08 -17.06
C ARG A 197 16.86 -8.63 -17.03
N GLY A 198 16.27 -7.83 -16.16
CA GLY A 198 16.72 -6.47 -15.90
C GLY A 198 16.66 -6.17 -14.43
N THR A 199 17.71 -6.48 -13.68
CA THR A 199 17.96 -5.76 -12.44
C THR A 199 18.34 -4.32 -12.80
N ARG A 200 18.03 -3.35 -11.94
CA ARG A 200 18.49 -1.95 -12.10
C ARG A 200 20.01 -1.86 -12.31
N LEU A 201 20.78 -2.80 -11.77
CA LEU A 201 22.21 -2.94 -12.05
C LEU A 201 22.52 -3.28 -13.51
N ALA A 202 21.76 -4.18 -14.15
CA ALA A 202 21.99 -4.54 -15.56
C ALA A 202 21.73 -3.35 -16.50
N ALA A 203 20.71 -2.52 -16.22
CA ALA A 203 20.43 -1.31 -16.99
C ALA A 203 21.50 -0.21 -16.78
N LEU A 204 22.13 -0.15 -15.59
CA LEU A 204 23.23 0.76 -15.32
C LEU A 204 24.53 0.27 -15.97
N GLU A 205 24.80 -1.04 -15.95
CA GLU A 205 25.93 -1.66 -16.66
C GLU A 205 25.82 -1.50 -18.18
N GLU A 206 24.62 -1.63 -18.76
CA GLU A 206 24.39 -1.37 -20.19
C GLU A 206 24.64 0.11 -20.56
N HIS A 207 24.17 1.04 -19.73
CA HIS A 207 24.42 2.47 -19.94
C HIS A 207 25.90 2.84 -19.77
N GLU A 208 26.62 2.23 -18.83
CA GLU A 208 28.08 2.38 -18.67
C GLU A 208 28.83 1.76 -19.85
N PHE A 209 28.33 0.66 -20.42
CA PHE A 209 28.94 0.02 -21.60
C PHE A 209 28.70 0.83 -22.88
N GLU A 210 27.51 1.39 -23.06
CA GLU A 210 27.16 2.24 -24.22
C GLU A 210 27.94 3.56 -24.19
N THR A 211 28.03 4.22 -23.02
CA THR A 211 28.81 5.46 -22.86
C THR A 211 30.32 5.24 -23.04
N ALA A 212 30.85 4.08 -22.63
CA ALA A 212 32.24 3.71 -22.89
C ALA A 212 32.52 3.47 -24.38
N ASN A 213 31.57 2.91 -25.12
CA ASN A 213 31.74 2.59 -26.54
C ASN A 213 31.62 3.83 -27.44
N GLU A 214 30.76 4.79 -27.09
CA GLU A 214 30.68 6.10 -27.77
C GLU A 214 31.97 6.90 -27.60
N SER A 215 32.59 6.80 -26.42
CA SER A 215 33.88 7.45 -26.13
C SER A 215 35.04 6.89 -26.98
N TYR A 216 35.00 5.59 -27.31
CA TYR A 216 36.01 4.91 -28.13
C TYR A 216 35.87 5.25 -29.64
N MET A 217 34.65 5.46 -30.12
CA MET A 217 34.37 5.87 -31.49
C MET A 217 34.77 7.31 -31.79
N HIS A 218 34.84 8.19 -30.78
CA HIS A 218 35.21 9.59 -30.97
C HIS A 218 36.74 9.82 -31.05
N TYR A 219 37.56 8.88 -30.57
CA TYR A 219 39.03 8.99 -30.56
C TYR A 219 39.75 8.34 -31.76
N SER A 220 39.03 7.71 -32.68
CA SER A 220 39.60 6.95 -33.80
C SER A 220 39.40 7.60 -35.18
N ARG A 221 39.44 8.94 -35.27
CA ARG A 221 39.54 9.67 -36.54
C ARG A 221 40.78 10.54 -36.59
#